data_AF-A0A3N0YTS6-F1
#
_entry.id   AF-A0A3N0YTS6-F1
#
_cell.length_a   1.000
_cell.length_b   1.000
_cell.length_c   1.000
_cell.angle_alpha   90.00
_cell.angle_beta   90.00
_cell.angle_gamma   90.00
#
_symmetry.space_group_name_H-M   'P 1'
#
loop_
_entity.id
_entity.type
_entity.pdbx_description
1 polymer ?
#
loop_
_entity_poly.entity_id
_entity_poly.type
_entity_poly.pdbx_seq_one_letter_code
_entity_poly.pdbx_strand_id
1 'polypeptide(L)'
;MIEMANQIKEGRLYYLQKTLERMRSTRRVSVWPVGLVGGRRYERPLVEKGKVVGWYTGWKADRPFAIDMAGFAVNLQVILSNPRALFKRRGAKPGMQESDFLKQITKVEDLEPKARNCTQLQASLVSEIHYFEQFWYYFENITSYAGLFFYQ
;
A
#
# COMPACT_ATOMS: atom_id res chain seq x y z
N MET A 1 -23.67 8.84 -18.42
CA MET A 1 -23.68 8.20 -17.07
C MET A 1 -23.29 6.73 -17.11
N ILE A 2 -24.00 5.88 -17.87
CA ILE A 2 -23.63 4.44 -18.03
C ILE A 2 -22.24 4.27 -18.64
N GLU A 3 -21.92 5.04 -19.66
CA GLU A 3 -20.62 5.03 -20.34
C GLU A 3 -19.46 5.46 -19.43
N MET A 4 -19.72 6.45 -18.57
CA MET A 4 -18.78 6.90 -17.54
C MET A 4 -18.61 5.86 -16.43
N ALA A 5 -19.70 5.20 -16.02
CA ALA A 5 -19.64 4.09 -15.06
C ALA A 5 -18.89 2.88 -15.63
N ASN A 6 -19.02 2.61 -16.93
CA ASN A 6 -18.30 1.56 -17.64
C ASN A 6 -16.81 1.91 -17.79
N GLN A 7 -16.46 3.16 -18.15
CA GLN A 7 -15.08 3.63 -18.15
C GLN A 7 -14.44 3.59 -16.76
N ILE A 8 -15.20 3.89 -15.70
CA ILE A 8 -14.73 3.74 -14.31
C ILE A 8 -14.58 2.26 -13.95
N LYS A 9 -15.43 1.35 -14.43
CA LYS A 9 -15.35 -0.09 -14.18
C LYS A 9 -14.18 -0.74 -14.91
N GLU A 10 -13.98 -0.40 -16.19
CA GLU A 10 -12.84 -0.84 -17.01
C GLU A 10 -11.53 -0.25 -16.48
N GLY A 11 -11.54 1.05 -16.14
CA GLY A 11 -10.43 1.71 -15.48
C GLY A 11 -10.06 1.00 -14.18
N ARG A 12 -11.04 0.67 -13.32
CA ARG A 12 -10.82 -0.15 -12.11
C ARG A 12 -10.19 -1.49 -12.44
N LEU A 13 -10.75 -2.28 -13.36
CA LEU A 13 -10.19 -3.60 -13.70
C LEU A 13 -8.74 -3.50 -14.20
N TYR A 14 -8.44 -2.48 -15.01
CA TYR A 14 -7.09 -2.18 -15.49
C TYR A 14 -6.13 -1.83 -14.34
N TYR A 15 -6.56 -0.99 -13.38
CA TYR A 15 -5.76 -0.66 -12.20
C TYR A 15 -5.51 -1.90 -11.33
N LEU A 16 -6.49 -2.78 -11.12
CA LEU A 16 -6.31 -4.03 -10.37
C LEU A 16 -5.24 -4.92 -11.00
N GLN A 17 -5.38 -5.21 -12.29
CA GLN A 17 -4.42 -6.06 -13.00
C GLN A 17 -3.00 -5.50 -12.90
N LYS A 18 -2.85 -4.19 -13.14
CA LYS A 18 -1.56 -3.50 -13.06
C LYS A 18 -0.95 -3.47 -11.67
N THR A 19 -1.77 -3.40 -10.62
CA THR A 19 -1.32 -3.47 -9.23
C THR A 19 -0.89 -4.89 -8.87
N LEU A 20 -1.69 -5.91 -9.21
CA LEU A 20 -1.37 -7.31 -8.96
C LEU A 20 -0.08 -7.78 -9.65
N GLU A 21 0.12 -7.41 -10.92
CA GLU A 21 1.36 -7.71 -11.67
C GLU A 21 2.60 -7.18 -10.93
N ARG A 22 2.49 -5.98 -10.34
CA ARG A 22 3.61 -5.35 -9.62
C ARG A 22 3.85 -5.99 -8.28
N MET A 23 2.80 -6.28 -7.52
CA MET A 23 2.89 -7.01 -6.25
C MET A 23 3.56 -8.36 -6.45
N ARG A 24 3.18 -9.11 -7.50
CA ARG A 24 3.79 -10.41 -7.86
C ARG A 24 5.30 -10.33 -8.11
N SER A 25 5.79 -9.21 -8.65
CA SER A 25 7.22 -9.01 -8.95
C SER A 25 8.06 -8.55 -7.76
N THR A 26 7.47 -8.44 -6.55
CA THR A 26 8.16 -7.94 -5.36
C THR A 26 9.16 -8.97 -4.85
N ARG A 27 10.43 -8.56 -4.70
CA ARG A 27 11.47 -9.45 -4.15
C ARG A 27 11.62 -9.29 -2.64
N ARG A 28 11.54 -8.06 -2.14
CA ARG A 28 11.57 -7.71 -0.71
C ARG A 28 10.36 -6.87 -0.34
N VAL A 29 10.47 -5.55 -0.50
CA VAL A 29 9.39 -4.60 -0.22
C VAL A 29 9.30 -3.62 -1.39
N SER A 30 8.14 -3.56 -2.02
CA SER A 30 7.87 -2.66 -3.13
C SER A 30 6.96 -1.53 -2.73
N VAL A 31 7.14 -0.36 -3.37
CA VAL A 31 6.39 0.86 -3.05
C VAL A 31 5.90 1.60 -4.30
N TRP A 32 4.78 2.30 -4.19
CA TRP A 32 4.17 3.08 -5.28
C TRP A 32 3.32 4.26 -4.76
N PRO A 33 2.94 5.19 -5.65
CA PRO A 33 2.04 6.30 -5.32
C PRO A 33 0.61 5.85 -4.99
N VAL A 34 0.01 6.51 -4.00
CA VAL A 34 -1.38 6.31 -3.59
C VAL A 34 -2.16 7.60 -3.79
N GLY A 35 -3.30 7.53 -4.45
CA GLY A 35 -4.21 8.63 -4.71
C GLY A 35 -5.21 8.86 -3.58
N LEU A 36 -5.63 10.11 -3.42
CA LEU A 36 -6.69 10.58 -2.51
C LEU A 36 -6.43 10.33 -1.02
N VAL A 37 -5.17 10.27 -0.61
CA VAL A 37 -4.72 9.98 0.77
C VAL A 37 -4.11 11.19 1.47
N GLY A 38 -4.15 11.20 2.81
CA GLY A 38 -3.48 12.23 3.62
C GLY A 38 -3.98 13.66 3.39
N GLY A 39 -5.25 13.82 2.97
CA GLY A 39 -5.83 15.12 2.61
C GLY A 39 -5.26 15.72 1.32
N ARG A 40 -4.57 14.93 0.49
CA ARG A 40 -3.99 15.36 -0.80
C ARG A 40 -4.56 14.55 -1.96
N ARG A 41 -4.35 15.07 -3.17
CA ARG A 41 -4.67 14.33 -4.42
C ARG A 41 -3.89 13.03 -4.53
N TYR A 42 -2.66 13.00 -4.03
CA TYR A 42 -1.84 11.79 -3.91
C TYR A 42 -0.69 11.98 -2.94
N GLU A 43 -0.16 10.86 -2.46
CA GLU A 43 1.14 10.74 -1.82
C GLU A 43 2.03 9.78 -2.62
N ARG A 44 3.34 9.99 -2.60
CA ARG A 44 4.28 9.14 -3.35
C ARG A 44 5.67 9.06 -2.74
N PRO A 45 6.38 7.94 -2.95
CA PRO A 45 7.83 7.93 -2.79
C PRO A 45 8.51 8.91 -3.77
N LEU A 46 9.55 9.60 -3.30
CA LEU A 46 10.48 10.34 -4.15
C LEU A 46 11.60 9.40 -4.56
N VAL A 47 11.86 9.30 -5.86
CA VAL A 47 12.80 8.33 -6.43
C VAL A 47 13.85 9.06 -7.25
N GLU A 48 15.12 8.78 -6.95
CA GLU A 48 16.27 9.24 -7.74
C GLU A 48 17.14 8.03 -8.09
N LYS A 49 17.57 7.94 -9.36
CA LYS A 49 18.41 6.83 -9.85
C LYS A 49 17.88 5.43 -9.48
N GLY A 50 16.55 5.27 -9.45
CA GLY A 50 15.89 4.01 -9.11
C GLY A 50 15.87 3.66 -7.62
N LYS A 51 16.20 4.61 -6.73
CA LYS A 51 16.19 4.45 -5.28
C LYS A 51 15.26 5.47 -4.62
N VAL A 52 14.58 5.04 -3.56
CA VAL A 52 13.75 5.93 -2.76
C VAL A 52 14.66 6.84 -1.93
N VAL A 53 14.48 8.15 -2.06
CA VAL A 53 15.27 9.19 -1.36
C VAL A 53 14.42 10.00 -0.38
N GLY A 54 13.10 9.84 -0.41
CA GLY A 54 12.19 10.56 0.47
C GLY A 54 10.73 10.33 0.12
N TRP A 55 9.86 11.19 0.64
CA TRP A 55 8.41 11.05 0.55
C TRP A 55 7.75 12.37 0.21
N TYR A 56 6.83 12.34 -0.75
CA TYR A 56 5.88 13.42 -0.98
C TYR A 56 4.58 13.07 -0.25
N THR A 57 4.42 13.62 0.95
CA THR A 57 3.26 13.41 1.83
C THR A 57 2.78 14.74 2.38
N GLY A 58 1.47 14.83 2.66
CA GLY A 58 0.89 16.00 3.31
C GLY A 58 1.01 16.00 4.83
N TRP A 59 1.34 14.86 5.42
CA TRP A 59 1.18 14.64 6.84
C TRP A 59 2.35 13.84 7.44
N LYS A 60 3.02 14.45 8.42
CA LYS A 60 4.19 13.91 9.13
C LYS A 60 5.25 13.35 8.17
N ALA A 61 5.89 14.24 7.42
CA ALA A 61 6.95 13.90 6.47
C ALA A 61 8.24 13.42 7.15
N ASP A 62 8.39 13.63 8.46
CA ASP A 62 9.48 13.17 9.31
C ASP A 62 9.41 11.67 9.66
N ARG A 63 8.34 10.99 9.25
CA ARG A 63 8.18 9.54 9.39
C ARG A 63 9.23 8.81 8.55
N PRO A 64 9.92 7.78 9.08
CA PRO A 64 10.91 7.05 8.29
C PRO A 64 10.33 6.36 7.06
N PHE A 65 9.08 5.89 7.14
CA PHE A 65 8.31 5.46 5.98
C PHE A 65 7.00 6.25 5.94
N ALA A 66 7.03 7.41 5.26
CA ALA A 66 5.86 8.25 5.11
C ALA A 66 5.03 7.81 3.90
N ILE A 67 4.43 6.62 4.04
CA ILE A 67 3.60 5.96 3.04
C ILE A 67 2.34 5.41 3.71
N ASP A 68 1.26 5.32 2.96
CA ASP A 68 0.01 4.69 3.36
C ASP A 68 0.08 3.15 3.24
N MET A 69 -0.78 2.45 3.99
CA MET A 69 -0.96 0.99 3.95
C MET A 69 -1.07 0.43 2.52
N ALA A 70 -1.80 1.10 1.64
CA ALA A 70 -2.03 0.66 0.26
C ALA A 70 -0.86 0.95 -0.69
N GLY A 71 0.16 1.67 -0.21
CA GLY A 71 1.30 2.10 -0.99
C GLY A 71 2.44 1.09 -1.10
N PHE A 72 2.35 -0.06 -0.41
CA PHE A 72 3.41 -1.05 -0.41
C PHE A 72 2.92 -2.50 -0.48
N ALA A 73 3.81 -3.38 -0.93
CA ALA A 73 3.68 -4.83 -0.77
C ALA A 73 4.97 -5.43 -0.22
N VAL A 74 4.82 -6.53 0.53
CA VAL A 74 5.93 -7.28 1.10
C VAL A 74 5.93 -8.68 0.54
N ASN A 75 7.11 -9.15 0.11
CA ASN A 75 7.29 -10.54 -0.30
C ASN A 75 7.08 -11.47 0.92
N LEU A 76 6.33 -12.55 0.72
CA LEU A 76 6.02 -13.51 1.79
C LEU A 76 7.27 -14.06 2.49
N GLN A 77 8.36 -14.31 1.76
CA GLN A 77 9.61 -14.78 2.34
C GLN A 77 10.20 -13.79 3.36
N VAL A 78 10.03 -12.49 3.14
CA VAL A 78 10.47 -11.45 4.10
C VAL A 78 9.65 -11.56 5.39
N ILE A 79 8.33 -11.75 5.29
CA ILE A 79 7.47 -11.94 6.47
C ILE A 79 7.86 -13.21 7.24
N LEU A 80 8.00 -14.34 6.53
CA LEU A 80 8.37 -15.62 7.14
C LEU A 80 9.76 -15.58 7.79
N SER A 81 10.69 -14.80 7.24
CA SER A 81 12.03 -14.61 7.81
C SER A 81 12.06 -13.63 8.99
N ASN A 82 10.97 -12.88 9.22
CA ASN A 82 10.84 -11.92 10.31
C ASN A 82 9.58 -12.21 11.14
N PRO A 83 9.48 -13.36 11.84
CA PRO A 83 8.25 -13.79 12.51
C PRO A 83 7.81 -12.90 13.68
N ARG A 84 8.69 -12.00 14.14
CA ARG A 84 8.40 -11.00 15.17
C ARG A 84 7.88 -9.68 14.61
N ALA A 85 7.91 -9.49 13.29
CA ALA A 85 7.45 -8.28 12.64
C ALA A 85 5.93 -8.20 12.69
N LEU A 86 5.42 -7.27 13.49
CA LEU A 86 3.98 -7.08 13.71
C LEU A 86 3.63 -5.60 13.65
N PHE A 87 2.41 -5.32 13.19
CA PHE A 87 1.80 -4.01 13.40
C PHE A 87 1.49 -3.84 14.89
N LYS A 88 1.98 -2.75 15.47
CA LYS A 88 1.67 -2.42 16.87
C LYS A 88 0.21 -1.95 16.97
N ARG A 89 -0.62 -2.72 17.68
CA ARG A 89 -2.02 -2.34 17.97
C ARG A 89 -2.14 -1.25 19.03
N ARG A 90 -1.21 -1.19 19.99
CA ARG A 90 -1.21 -0.22 21.09
C ARG A 90 0.13 0.51 21.17
N GLY A 91 0.09 1.80 21.50
CA GLY A 91 1.29 2.62 21.71
C GLY A 91 1.95 3.16 20.43
N ALA A 92 1.45 2.83 19.24
CA ALA A 92 1.86 3.52 18.02
C ALA A 92 1.26 4.93 18.02
N LYS A 93 2.10 5.95 17.80
CA LYS A 93 1.59 7.31 17.58
C LYS A 93 0.70 7.29 16.32
N PRO A 94 -0.38 8.09 16.25
CA PRO A 94 -1.22 8.16 15.05
C PRO A 94 -0.36 8.37 13.80
N GLY A 95 -0.52 7.48 12.81
CA GLY A 95 0.24 7.52 11.55
C GLY A 95 1.59 6.83 11.51
N MET A 96 2.01 6.21 12.61
CA MET A 96 3.29 5.50 12.70
C MET A 96 3.17 3.99 12.45
N GLN A 97 1.97 3.47 12.20
CA GLN A 97 1.74 2.03 12.17
C GLN A 97 2.50 1.35 11.02
N GLU A 98 2.46 1.94 9.82
CA GLU A 98 3.24 1.54 8.64
C GLU A 98 4.73 1.63 8.90
N SER A 99 5.16 2.79 9.41
CA SER A 99 6.57 3.05 9.72
C SER A 99 7.14 2.08 10.74
N ASP A 100 6.40 1.80 11.81
CA ASP A 100 6.83 0.90 12.87
C ASP A 100 6.92 -0.54 12.37
N PHE A 101 6.04 -0.96 11.46
CA PHE A 101 6.10 -2.27 10.82
C PHE A 101 7.27 -2.37 9.83
N LEU A 102 7.37 -1.45 8.87
CA LEU A 102 8.36 -1.50 7.79
C LEU A 102 9.80 -1.44 8.32
N LYS A 103 10.06 -0.66 9.38
CA LYS A 103 11.37 -0.62 10.06
C LYS A 103 11.85 -1.99 10.58
N GLN A 104 10.94 -2.93 10.84
CA GLN A 104 11.29 -4.25 11.33
C GLN A 104 11.76 -5.19 10.22
N ILE A 105 11.45 -4.88 8.95
CA ILE A 105 11.65 -5.82 7.82
C ILE A 105 12.47 -5.26 6.66
N THR A 106 12.65 -3.92 6.59
CA THR A 106 13.37 -3.28 5.50
C THR A 106 13.97 -1.92 5.90
N LYS A 107 14.84 -1.39 5.04
CA LYS A 107 15.31 0.00 5.06
C LYS A 107 14.81 0.76 3.83
N VAL A 108 14.91 2.09 3.84
CA VAL A 108 14.44 2.94 2.73
C VAL A 108 15.25 2.67 1.46
N GLU A 109 16.57 2.49 1.59
CA GLU A 109 17.46 2.19 0.47
C GLU A 109 17.21 0.82 -0.20
N ASP A 110 16.54 -0.09 0.52
CA ASP A 110 16.19 -1.45 0.07
C ASP A 110 14.82 -1.51 -0.62
N LEU A 111 14.05 -0.42 -0.60
CA LEU A 111 12.73 -0.38 -1.22
C LEU A 111 12.83 -0.50 -2.74
N GLU A 112 11.89 -1.24 -3.33
CA GLU A 112 11.74 -1.40 -4.77
C GLU A 112 10.68 -0.42 -5.31
N PRO A 113 11.07 0.72 -5.90
CA PRO A 113 10.10 1.63 -6.49
C PRO A 113 9.43 0.98 -7.71
N LYS A 114 8.10 0.88 -7.69
CA LYS A 114 7.29 0.42 -8.82
C LYS A 114 6.65 1.63 -9.51
N ALA A 115 5.63 1.39 -10.34
CA ALA A 115 4.86 2.45 -11.00
C ALA A 115 5.70 3.51 -11.78
N ARG A 116 6.65 3.04 -12.59
CA ARG A 116 7.62 3.88 -13.34
C ARG A 116 8.34 4.87 -12.41
N ASN A 117 9.10 4.34 -11.45
CA ASN A 117 9.80 5.14 -10.43
C ASN A 117 8.85 6.09 -9.66
N CYS A 118 7.68 5.58 -9.30
CA CYS A 118 6.67 6.30 -8.53
C CYS A 118 6.17 7.59 -9.18
N THR A 119 6.12 7.63 -10.53
CA THR A 119 5.58 8.78 -11.28
C THR A 119 4.14 8.56 -11.77
N GLN A 120 3.63 7.33 -11.68
CA GLN A 120 2.26 6.99 -12.07
C GLN A 120 1.41 6.63 -10.85
N LEU A 121 0.20 7.20 -10.75
CA LEU A 121 -0.80 6.79 -9.77
C LEU A 121 -1.41 5.44 -10.16
N GLN A 122 -1.55 4.55 -9.18
CA GLN A 122 -1.99 3.16 -9.44
C GLN A 122 -2.98 2.61 -8.40
N ALA A 123 -2.85 3.04 -7.15
CA ALA A 123 -3.85 2.80 -6.11
C ALA A 123 -4.51 4.13 -5.76
N SER A 124 -5.82 4.13 -5.52
CA SER A 124 -6.55 5.27 -4.94
C SER A 124 -7.37 4.77 -3.74
N LEU A 125 -7.55 5.58 -2.71
CA LEU A 125 -8.43 5.20 -1.59
C LEU A 125 -9.87 4.86 -2.04
N VAL A 126 -10.36 5.48 -3.11
CA VAL A 126 -11.68 5.16 -3.68
C VAL A 126 -11.72 3.76 -4.31
N SER A 127 -10.58 3.25 -4.79
CA SER A 127 -10.47 1.85 -5.21
C SER A 127 -10.39 0.89 -4.01
N GLU A 128 -9.87 1.31 -2.85
CA GLU A 128 -9.80 0.47 -1.66
C GLU A 128 -11.17 0.08 -1.11
N ILE A 129 -12.17 0.99 -1.09
CA ILE A 129 -13.50 0.65 -0.56
C ILE A 129 -14.16 -0.50 -1.36
N HIS A 130 -13.92 -0.59 -2.67
CA HIS A 130 -14.52 -1.64 -3.51
C HIS A 130 -13.65 -2.90 -3.63
N TYR A 131 -12.31 -2.75 -3.57
CA TYR A 131 -11.40 -3.91 -3.51
C TYR A 131 -11.41 -4.57 -2.14
N PHE A 132 -11.63 -3.82 -1.06
CA PHE A 132 -11.80 -4.38 0.27
C PHE A 132 -13.04 -5.27 0.32
N GLU A 133 -14.18 -4.82 -0.22
CA GLU A 133 -15.41 -5.63 -0.35
C GLU A 133 -15.18 -6.92 -1.17
N GLN A 134 -14.51 -6.84 -2.33
CA GLN A 134 -14.23 -8.03 -3.16
C GLN A 134 -13.18 -8.96 -2.58
N PHE A 135 -12.11 -8.41 -1.99
CA PHE A 135 -11.04 -9.18 -1.35
C PHE A 135 -11.54 -9.82 -0.05
N TRP A 136 -12.35 -9.11 0.74
CA TRP A 136 -13.06 -9.61 1.92
C TRP A 136 -14.02 -10.74 1.56
N TYR A 137 -14.86 -10.57 0.54
CA TYR A 137 -15.77 -11.62 0.07
C TYR A 137 -15.02 -12.89 -0.39
N TYR A 138 -13.85 -12.72 -1.01
CA TYR A 138 -12.99 -13.85 -1.40
C TYR A 138 -12.30 -14.51 -0.19
N PHE A 139 -11.98 -13.73 0.86
CA PHE A 139 -11.30 -14.21 2.07
C PHE A 139 -12.26 -14.87 3.08
N GLU A 140 -13.49 -14.36 3.22
CA GLU A 140 -14.57 -14.98 4.03
C GLU A 140 -14.94 -16.38 3.51
N ASN A 141 -14.88 -16.60 2.20
CA ASN A 141 -15.13 -17.91 1.59
C ASN A 141 -13.97 -18.92 1.79
N ILE A 142 -12.81 -18.47 2.28
CA ILE A 142 -11.61 -19.32 2.44
C ILE A 142 -11.24 -19.50 3.91
N THR A 143 -11.60 -18.58 4.82
CA THR A 143 -11.30 -18.71 6.26
C THR A 143 -12.40 -18.14 7.16
N SER A 144 -12.95 -18.98 8.03
CA SER A 144 -14.04 -18.68 8.99
C SER A 144 -13.68 -17.70 10.13
N TYR A 145 -12.53 -17.01 10.10
CA TYR A 145 -12.04 -16.23 11.24
C TYR A 145 -11.43 -14.90 10.81
N ALA A 146 -12.22 -13.83 10.76
CA ALA A 146 -11.64 -12.48 10.70
C ALA A 146 -12.56 -11.32 11.16
N GLY A 147 -13.68 -11.57 11.85
CA GLY A 147 -14.43 -10.47 12.45
C GLY A 147 -13.73 -9.97 13.72
N LEU A 148 -12.77 -9.02 13.65
CA LEU A 148 -12.30 -8.29 14.86
C LEU A 148 -11.34 -7.09 14.64
N PHE A 149 -11.18 -6.51 13.45
CA PHE A 149 -10.14 -5.48 13.23
C PHE A 149 -10.58 -4.03 12.96
N PHE A 150 -11.87 -3.70 12.87
CA PHE A 150 -12.29 -2.32 12.52
C PHE A 150 -13.39 -1.69 13.39
N TYR A 151 -13.52 -2.09 14.65
CA TYR A 151 -14.19 -1.27 15.65
C TYR A 151 -13.32 -1.14 16.91
N GLN A 152 -12.38 -0.19 16.90
CA GLN A 152 -11.90 0.58 18.05
C GLN A 152 -10.92 1.67 17.60
#